data_AF-A0A1I2PIJ7-F1
#
_entry.id   AF-A0A1I2PIJ7-F1
#
_cell.length_a   1.000
_cell.length_b   1.000
_cell.length_c   1.000
_cell.angle_alpha   90.00
_cell.angle_beta   90.00
_cell.angle_gamma   90.00
#
_symmetry.space_group_name_H-M   'P 1'
#
loop_
_entity.id
_entity.type
_entity.pdbx_description
1 polymer ?
#
loop_
_entity_poly.entity_id
_entity_poly.type
_entity_poly.pdbx_seq_one_letter_code
_entity_poly.pdbx_strand_id
1 'polypeptide(L)' 'MNNSQVINTILIVVGGALLIYAIAAEGAHAYFKIIGLVTIMLGLYRATNFWVETKDDHKEDENNE' A
#
# COMPACT_ATOMS: atom_id res chain seq x y z
N MET A 1 -15.91 -3.07 -8.24
CA MET A 1 -14.61 -2.69 -7.64
C MET A 1 -14.12 -3.87 -6.84
N ASN A 2 -13.02 -4.49 -7.24
CA ASN A 2 -12.48 -5.63 -6.51
C ASN A 2 -12.05 -5.17 -5.11
N ASN A 3 -12.51 -5.87 -4.07
CA ASN A 3 -12.22 -5.54 -2.66
C ASN A 3 -10.71 -5.38 -2.38
N SER A 4 -9.86 -6.06 -3.15
CA SER A 4 -8.39 -5.97 -3.09
C SER A 4 -7.85 -4.57 -3.37
N GLN A 5 -8.38 -3.87 -4.38
CA GLN A 5 -7.93 -2.50 -4.71
C GLN A 5 -8.32 -1.51 -3.62
N VAL A 6 -9.55 -1.62 -3.09
CA VAL A 6 -10.05 -0.74 -2.02
C VAL A 6 -9.21 -0.90 -0.76
N ILE A 7 -8.86 -2.14 -0.39
CA ILE A 7 -8.03 -2.44 0.78
C ILE A 7 -6.60 -1.91 0.62
N ASN A 8 -6.00 -2.00 -0.57
CA ASN A 8 -4.68 -1.41 -0.82
C ASN A 8 -4.69 0.11 -0.69
N THR A 9 -5.68 0.78 -1.27
CA THR A 9 -5.79 2.23 -1.19
C THR A 9 -5.99 2.68 0.27
N ILE A 10 -6.85 1.99 1.03
CA ILE A 10 -7.05 2.29 2.45
C ILE A 10 -5.76 2.12 3.26
N LEU A 11 -5.01 1.03 3.04
CA LEU A 11 -3.73 0.80 3.72
C LEU A 11 -2.71 1.92 3.47
N ILE A 12 -2.60 2.39 2.23
CA ILE A 12 -1.69 3.48 1.87
C ILE A 12 -2.14 4.80 2.51
N VAL A 13 -3.43 5.13 2.43
CA VAL A 13 -3.97 6.38 2.99
C VAL A 13 -3.82 6.41 4.52
N VAL A 14 -4.16 5.30 5.20
CA VAL A 14 -4.04 5.18 6.66
C VAL A 14 -2.56 5.19 7.09
N GLY A 15 -1.69 4.47 6.39
CA GLY A 15 -0.25 4.48 6.68
C GLY A 15 0.39 5.86 6.47
N GLY A 16 0.00 6.56 5.42
CA GLY A 16 0.44 7.94 5.16
C GLY A 16 -0.02 8.93 6.23
N ALA A 17 -1.30 8.85 6.64
CA ALA A 17 -1.83 9.68 7.72
C ALA A 17 -1.11 9.42 9.06
N LEU A 18 -0.80 8.15 9.38
CA LEU A 18 -0.04 7.77 10.57
C LEU A 18 1.39 8.32 10.54
N LEU A 19 2.06 8.31 9.38
CA LEU A 19 3.39 8.90 9.24
C LEU A 19 3.37 10.42 9.40
N ILE A 20 2.39 11.10 8.78
CA ILE A 20 2.22 12.55 8.94
C ILE A 20 2.01 12.88 10.42
N TYR A 21 1.13 12.15 11.10
CA TYR A 21 0.91 12.31 12.54
C TYR A 21 2.19 12.06 13.35
N ALA A 22 2.94 11.00 13.04
CA ALA A 22 4.15 10.63 13.77
C ALA A 22 5.31 11.63 13.58
N ILE A 23 5.32 12.41 12.49
CA ILE A 23 6.30 13.47 12.21
C ILE A 23 5.83 14.82 12.78
N ALA A 24 4.53 15.14 12.66
CA ALA A 24 3.98 16.44 13.05
C ALA A 24 3.70 16.56 14.56
N ALA A 25 3.42 15.45 15.25
CA ALA A 25 3.16 15.48 16.68
C ALA A 25 4.47 15.48 17.48
N GLU A 26 4.83 16.63 18.04
CA GLU A 26 5.88 16.77 19.04
C GLU A 26 5.49 15.97 20.30
N GLY A 27 6.08 14.78 20.46
CA GLY A 27 5.75 13.83 21.53
C GLY A 27 5.25 12.47 21.04
N ALA A 28 5.13 12.25 19.72
CA ALA A 28 4.78 10.93 19.20
C ALA A 28 5.80 9.86 19.65
N HIS A 29 5.32 8.87 20.38
CA HIS A 29 6.14 7.73 20.82
C HIS A 29 6.76 7.02 19.63
N ALA A 30 8.00 6.53 19.79
CA ALA A 30 8.73 5.81 18.75
C ALA A 30 7.93 4.64 18.14
N TYR A 31 7.05 4.02 18.92
CA TYR A 31 6.12 2.99 18.45
C TYR A 31 5.21 3.45 17.30
N PHE A 32 4.70 4.69 17.33
CA PHE A 32 3.86 5.21 16.24
C PHE A 32 4.66 5.39 14.95
N LYS A 33 5.94 5.78 15.05
CA LYS A 33 6.83 5.90 13.90
C LYS A 33 7.09 4.54 13.26
N ILE A 34 7.34 3.51 14.08
CA ILE A 34 7.59 2.13 13.62
C ILE A 34 6.33 1.54 12.99
N ILE A 35 5.18 1.65 13.65
CA ILE A 35 3.90 1.12 13.14
C ILE A 35 3.50 1.84 11.85
N GLY A 36 3.65 3.17 11.77
CA GLY A 36 3.37 3.94 10.56
C GLY A 36 4.25 3.49 9.39
N LEU A 37 5.55 3.29 9.64
CA LEU A 37 6.50 2.83 8.62
C LEU A 37 6.17 1.41 8.13
N VAL A 38 5.93 0.46 9.04
CA VAL A 38 5.56 -0.92 8.68
C VAL A 38 4.25 -0.95 7.92
N THR A 39 3.25 -0.16 8.31
CA THR A 39 1.94 -0.09 7.63
C THR A 39 2.09 0.43 6.20
N ILE A 40 2.88 1.49 5.99
CA ILE A 40 3.21 2.03 4.67
C ILE A 40 3.94 0.99 3.81
N MET A 41 4.94 0.30 4.36
CA MET A 41 5.68 -0.74 3.65
C MET A 41 4.77 -1.87 3.20
N LEU A 42 3.85 -2.30 4.06
CA LEU A 42 2.88 -3.37 3.77
C LEU A 42 1.86 -2.94 2.70
N GLY A 43 1.37 -1.69 2.79
CA GLY A 43 0.48 -1.09 1.78
C GLY A 43 1.15 -0.96 0.41
N LEU A 44 2.37 -0.45 0.36
CA LEU A 44 3.15 -0.38 -0.89
C LEU A 44 3.47 -1.76 -1.44
N TYR A 45 3.88 -2.71 -0.59
CA TYR A 45 4.19 -4.07 -1.04
C TYR A 45 2.99 -4.70 -1.74
N ARG A 46 1.79 -4.64 -1.13
CA ARG A 46 0.59 -5.18 -1.77
C ARG A 46 0.18 -4.40 -3.02
N ALA A 47 0.37 -3.08 -3.06
CA ALA A 47 0.07 -2.30 -4.26
C ALA A 47 0.99 -2.67 -5.42
N THR A 48 2.28 -2.84 -5.15
CA THR A 48 3.26 -3.31 -6.14
C THR A 48 2.98 -4.74 -6.57
N ASN A 49 2.67 -5.66 -5.65
CA ASN A 49 2.35 -7.04 -6.01
C ASN A 49 1.08 -7.12 -6.88
N PHE A 50 0.04 -6.37 -6.52
CA PHE A 50 -1.18 -6.27 -7.33
C PHE A 50 -0.88 -5.68 -8.71
N TRP A 51 -0.03 -4.66 -8.78
CA TRP A 51 0.39 -4.06 -10.04
C TRP A 51 1.18 -5.06 -10.89
N VAL A 52 2.07 -5.86 -10.31
CA VAL A 52 2.82 -6.92 -11.02
C VAL A 52 1.89 -8.01 -11.54
N GLU A 53 0.97 -8.49 -10.69
CA GLU A 53 0.04 -9.58 -11.02
C GLU A 53 -0.92 -9.19 -12.15
N THR A 54 -1.50 -8.00 -12.09
CA THR A 54 -2.37 -7.47 -13.16
C THR A 54 -1.62 -7.06 -14.45
N LYS A 55 -0.28 -7.02 -14.41
CA LYS A 55 0.54 -6.71 -15.58
C LYS A 55 0.91 -7.94 -16.39
N ASP A 56 0.98 -9.11 -15.76
CA ASP A 56 1.18 -10.38 -16.47
C ASP A 56 -0.13 -10.89 -17.09
N ASP A 57 -1.29 -10.51 -16.56
CA ASP A 57 -2.61 -10.77 -17.19
C ASP A 57 -2.74 -10.11 -18.59
N HIS A 58 -1.92 -9.11 -18.92
CA HIS A 58 -1.89 -8.52 -20.27
C HIS A 58 -1.00 -9.29 -21.27
N LYS A 59 -0.36 -10.40 -20.88
CA LYS A 59 0.44 -11.22 -21.80
C LYS A 59 -0.25 -12.49 -22.29
N GLU A 60 -1.38 -12.88 -21.70
CA GLU A 60 -2.11 -14.08 -22.14
C GLU A 60 -3.10 -13.81 -23.29
N ASP A 61 -3.41 -12.54 -23.60
CA ASP A 61 -4.32 -12.15 -24.69
C ASP A 61 -3.62 -11.80 -26.02
N GLU A 62 -2.30 -11.92 -26.13
CA GLU A 62 -1.53 -11.60 -27.37
C GLU A 62 -1.01 -12.85 -28.12
N ASN A 63 -1.50 -14.06 -27.79
CA ASN A 63 -1.07 -15.30 -28.46
C ASN A 63 -2.26 -16.17 -28.93
N ASN A 64 -3.33 -15.52 -29.41
CA ASN A 64 -4.45 -16.14 -30.11
C ASN A 64 -4.92 -15.23 -31.27
N GLU A 65 -4.06 -14.97 -32.25
CA GLU A 65 -4.47 -14.65 -33.64
C GLU A 65 -3.33 -14.94 -34.65
#